data_AF-A0A3B0JNR5-F1
#
_entry.id   AF-A0A3B0JNR5-F1
#
_cell.length_a   1.000
_cell.length_b   1.000
_cell.length_c   1.000
_cell.angle_alpha   90.00
_cell.angle_beta   90.00
_cell.angle_gamma   90.00
#
_symmetry.space_group_name_H-M   'P 1'
#
loop_
_entity.id
_entity.type
_entity.pdbx_description
1 polymer ?
#
loop_
_entity_poly.entity_id
_entity_poly.type
_entity_poly.pdbx_seq_one_letter_code
_entity_poly.pdbx_strand_id
1 'polypeptide(L)'
;MIYLQKCCCFVDLRLGTMIVGLLHAIADLSGGVFIMIFAGTGTPDLCHKLTLFLFLIHLVSCAGLVYGAIKLNTKYMILYILMTIAMLLYLIPLFVADAILAIWFFVLLTYFLLFFISLYCWLVAYSFYAALGGTLFL
;
A
#
# COMPACT_ATOMS: atom_id res chain seq x y z
N MET A 1 -4.25 28.56 5.18
CA MET A 1 -4.66 27.13 5.14
C MET A 1 -5.82 26.83 4.17
N ILE A 2 -6.10 27.68 3.18
CA ILE A 2 -7.22 27.52 2.21
C ILE A 2 -6.75 26.84 0.90
N TYR A 3 -5.44 26.68 0.72
CA TYR A 3 -4.84 26.25 -0.55
C TYR A 3 -4.58 24.73 -0.69
N LEU A 4 -4.83 23.91 0.34
CA LEU A 4 -4.70 22.44 0.24
C LEU A 4 -5.82 21.77 -0.59
N GLN A 5 -6.86 22.51 -0.98
CA GLN A 5 -8.10 21.95 -1.53
C GLN A 5 -8.11 21.69 -3.04
N LYS A 6 -7.08 22.12 -3.79
CA LYS A 6 -7.10 22.00 -5.26
C LYS A 6 -5.74 21.64 -5.83
N CYS A 7 -5.31 20.39 -5.71
CA CYS A 7 -4.25 19.88 -6.57
C CYS A 7 -4.51 18.41 -6.93
N CYS A 8 -4.67 18.19 -8.24
CA CYS A 8 -5.01 16.98 -8.98
C CYS A 8 -6.49 16.55 -9.02
N CYS A 9 -7.10 16.68 -10.20
CA CYS A 9 -8.37 16.05 -10.62
C CYS A 9 -9.67 16.46 -9.90
N PHE A 10 -9.80 17.72 -9.44
CA PHE A 10 -11.03 18.25 -8.81
C PHE A 10 -11.46 17.58 -7.49
N VAL A 11 -10.66 16.66 -6.96
CA VAL A 11 -10.90 16.00 -5.67
C VAL A 11 -9.95 16.61 -4.64
N ASP A 12 -10.49 17.02 -3.49
CA ASP A 12 -9.71 17.51 -2.35
C ASP A 12 -8.62 16.47 -1.99
N LEU A 13 -7.35 16.88 -1.83
CA LEU A 13 -6.24 15.98 -1.47
C LEU A 13 -6.56 15.13 -0.23
N ARG A 14 -7.33 15.69 0.70
CA ARG A 14 -7.81 14.97 1.88
C ARG A 14 -8.73 13.82 1.49
N LEU A 15 -9.71 14.08 0.62
CA LEU A 15 -10.66 13.07 0.14
C LEU A 15 -9.94 12.02 -0.70
N GLY A 16 -9.03 12.44 -1.57
CA GLY A 16 -8.16 11.54 -2.35
C GLY A 16 -7.36 10.60 -1.46
N THR A 17 -6.77 11.12 -0.38
CA THR A 17 -6.00 10.31 0.58
C THR A 17 -6.88 9.29 1.33
N MET A 18 -8.09 9.67 1.72
CA MET A 18 -9.04 8.75 2.35
C MET A 18 -9.46 7.63 1.39
N ILE A 19 -9.78 7.98 0.14
CA ILE A 19 -10.11 7.01 -0.91
C ILE A 19 -8.95 6.05 -1.14
N VAL A 20 -7.73 6.57 -1.22
CA VAL A 20 -6.51 5.78 -1.40
C VAL A 20 -6.27 4.81 -0.24
N GLY A 21 -6.49 5.23 1.02
CA GLY A 21 -6.39 4.34 2.17
C GLY A 21 -7.35 3.14 2.08
N LEU A 22 -8.59 3.39 1.64
CA LEU A 22 -9.59 2.35 1.45
C LEU A 22 -9.26 1.44 0.26
N LEU A 23 -8.87 2.02 -0.89
CA LEU A 23 -8.51 1.26 -2.09
C LEU A 23 -7.30 0.36 -1.83
N HIS A 24 -6.28 0.86 -1.13
CA HIS A 24 -5.09 0.06 -0.82
C HIS A 24 -5.45 -1.10 0.13
N ALA A 25 -6.32 -0.86 1.13
CA ALA A 25 -6.81 -1.93 1.99
C ALA A 25 -7.61 -3.01 1.23
N ILE A 26 -8.44 -2.60 0.25
CA ILE A 26 -9.16 -3.55 -0.61
C ILE A 26 -8.18 -4.33 -1.49
N ALA A 27 -7.15 -3.68 -2.03
CA ALA A 27 -6.10 -4.33 -2.82
C ALA A 27 -5.33 -5.36 -1.99
N ASP A 28 -4.96 -5.04 -0.75
CA ASP A 28 -4.28 -5.97 0.16
C ASP A 28 -5.15 -7.20 0.47
N LEU A 29 -6.44 -6.99 0.76
CA LEU A 29 -7.36 -8.09 1.05
C LEU A 29 -7.58 -8.99 -0.17
N SER A 30 -7.89 -8.39 -1.32
CA SER A 30 -8.14 -9.14 -2.56
C SER A 30 -6.88 -9.85 -3.07
N GLY A 31 -5.74 -9.15 -3.08
CA GLY A 31 -4.44 -9.71 -3.43
C GLY A 31 -4.01 -10.81 -2.46
N GLY A 32 -4.15 -10.60 -1.15
CA GLY A 32 -3.81 -11.57 -0.12
C GLY A 32 -4.63 -12.86 -0.23
N VAL A 33 -5.95 -12.74 -0.44
CA VAL A 33 -6.82 -13.90 -0.67
C VAL A 33 -6.44 -14.64 -1.95
N PHE A 34 -6.19 -13.90 -3.04
CA PHE A 34 -5.78 -14.50 -4.31
C PHE A 34 -4.47 -15.28 -4.17
N ILE A 35 -3.44 -14.67 -3.56
CA ILE A 35 -2.15 -15.31 -3.31
C ILE A 35 -2.33 -16.55 -2.42
N MET A 36 -3.13 -16.48 -1.36
CA MET A 36 -3.36 -17.62 -0.45
C MET A 36 -3.97 -18.83 -1.18
N ILE A 37 -4.89 -18.61 -2.12
CA ILE A 37 -5.57 -19.68 -2.86
C ILE A 37 -4.68 -20.24 -3.99
N PHE A 38 -3.98 -19.35 -4.71
CA PHE A 38 -3.35 -19.69 -5.99
C PHE A 38 -1.82 -19.79 -5.97
N ALA A 39 -1.16 -19.41 -4.88
CA ALA A 39 0.29 -19.61 -4.73
C ALA A 39 0.69 -21.10 -4.55
N GLY A 40 -0.28 -21.99 -4.33
CA GLY A 40 -0.26 -23.37 -4.82
C GLY A 40 1.03 -24.19 -4.62
N THR A 41 1.29 -24.65 -3.39
CA THR A 41 1.99 -25.94 -3.13
C THR A 41 1.42 -26.73 -1.94
N GLY A 42 0.23 -26.38 -1.42
CA GLY A 42 -0.35 -27.00 -0.21
C GLY A 42 0.23 -26.46 1.11
N THR A 43 1.37 -25.75 1.06
CA THR A 43 1.93 -24.97 2.17
C THR A 43 2.51 -23.66 1.64
N PRO A 44 2.09 -22.47 2.11
CA PRO A 44 2.73 -21.24 1.70
C PRO A 44 4.19 -21.24 2.18
N ASP A 45 5.11 -20.93 1.25
CA ASP A 45 6.52 -20.75 1.58
C ASP A 45 6.74 -19.51 2.48
N LEU A 46 7.98 -19.28 2.88
CA LEU A 46 8.31 -18.16 3.77
C LEU A 46 7.96 -16.80 3.14
N CYS A 47 8.12 -16.65 1.83
CA CYS A 47 7.83 -15.42 1.10
C CYS A 47 6.34 -15.12 1.10
N HIS A 48 5.49 -16.10 0.77
CA HIS A 48 4.04 -15.94 0.78
C HIS A 48 3.50 -15.66 2.20
N LYS A 49 4.05 -16.31 3.23
CA LYS A 49 3.71 -16.03 4.64
C LYS A 49 4.09 -14.62 5.05
N LEU A 50 5.28 -14.16 4.68
CA LEU A 50 5.74 -12.81 4.96
C LEU A 50 4.89 -11.77 4.21
N THR A 51 4.49 -12.05 2.97
CA THR A 51 3.58 -11.20 2.19
C THR A 51 2.24 -11.01 2.92
N LEU A 52 1.62 -12.11 3.36
CA LEU A 52 0.36 -12.07 4.11
C LEU A 52 0.50 -11.29 5.42
N PHE A 53 1.60 -11.50 6.15
CA PHE A 53 1.88 -10.76 7.38
C PHE A 53 2.04 -9.25 7.14
N LEU A 54 2.78 -8.87 6.09
CA LEU A 54 2.94 -7.47 5.71
C LEU A 54 1.60 -6.84 5.33
N PHE A 55 0.75 -7.54 4.58
CA PHE A 55 -0.60 -7.05 4.23
C PHE A 55 -1.45 -6.83 5.48
N LEU A 56 -1.42 -7.75 6.45
CA LEU A 56 -2.17 -7.60 7.70
C LEU A 56 -1.73 -6.38 8.51
N ILE A 57 -0.42 -6.13 8.63
CA ILE A 57 0.08 -4.91 9.30
C ILE A 57 -0.28 -3.67 8.48
N HIS A 58 -0.16 -3.76 7.16
CA HIS A 58 -0.44 -2.65 6.27
C HIS A 58 -1.91 -2.24 6.31
N LEU A 59 -2.86 -3.16 6.52
CA LEU A 59 -4.26 -2.83 6.77
C LEU A 59 -4.45 -1.92 8.00
N VAL A 60 -3.71 -2.16 9.08
CA VAL A 60 -3.71 -1.27 10.26
C VAL A 60 -3.17 0.10 9.89
N SER A 61 -2.13 0.16 9.05
CA SER A 61 -1.58 1.41 8.54
C SER A 61 -2.57 2.17 7.66
N CYS A 62 -3.35 1.49 6.83
CA CYS A 62 -4.41 2.08 6.00
C CYS A 62 -5.49 2.73 6.87
N ALA A 63 -5.91 2.07 7.95
CA ALA A 63 -6.83 2.65 8.93
C ALA A 63 -6.22 3.90 9.60
N GLY A 64 -4.93 3.86 9.94
CA GLY A 64 -4.17 4.99 10.44
C GLY A 64 -4.11 6.18 9.47
N LEU A 65 -3.92 5.92 8.17
CA LEU A 65 -3.95 6.94 7.12
C LEU A 65 -5.31 7.63 7.05
N VAL A 66 -6.41 6.86 7.01
CA VAL A 66 -7.77 7.40 6.95
C VAL A 66 -8.06 8.23 8.20
N TYR A 67 -7.74 7.71 9.39
CA TYR A 67 -7.92 8.43 10.65
C TYR A 67 -7.07 9.72 10.70
N GLY A 68 -5.81 9.65 10.29
CA GLY A 68 -4.89 10.79 10.20
C GLY A 68 -5.40 11.85 9.24
N ALA A 69 -5.99 11.46 8.12
CA ALA A 69 -6.60 12.38 7.17
C ALA A 69 -7.89 13.03 7.69
N ILE A 70 -8.68 12.31 8.50
CA ILE A 70 -9.84 12.89 9.19
C ILE A 70 -9.37 13.91 10.23
N LYS A 71 -8.35 13.57 11.04
CA LYS A 71 -7.83 14.40 12.13
C LYS A 71 -6.81 15.46 11.70
N LEU A 72 -6.44 15.51 10.42
CA LEU A 72 -5.39 16.40 9.89
C LEU A 72 -4.07 16.30 10.66
N ASN A 73 -3.69 15.08 11.04
CA ASN A 73 -2.53 14.82 11.90
C ASN A 73 -1.59 13.79 11.27
N THR A 74 -0.40 14.26 10.92
CA THR A 74 0.66 13.50 10.23
C THR A 74 1.19 12.33 11.05
N LYS A 75 1.10 12.37 12.40
CA LYS A 75 1.58 11.30 13.28
C LYS A 75 0.90 9.96 13.02
N TYR A 76 -0.37 9.96 12.61
CA TYR A 76 -1.11 8.74 12.30
C TYR A 76 -0.90 8.25 10.86
N MET A 77 -0.43 9.13 9.99
CA MET A 77 -0.21 8.84 8.57
C MET A 77 1.19 8.27 8.29
N ILE A 78 2.19 8.62 9.10
CA ILE A 78 3.59 8.24 8.86
C ILE A 78 3.79 6.72 8.78
N LEU A 79 3.03 5.96 9.57
CA LEU A 79 3.14 4.50 9.58
C LEU A 79 2.70 3.89 8.23
N TYR A 80 1.67 4.46 7.61
CA TYR A 80 1.28 4.09 6.25
C TYR A 80 2.38 4.43 5.25
N ILE A 81 2.90 5.66 5.28
CA ILE A 81 3.95 6.12 4.35
C ILE A 81 5.16 5.19 4.40
N LEU A 82 5.61 4.81 5.61
CA LEU A 82 6.76 3.93 5.79
C LEU A 82 6.47 2.48 5.41
N MET A 83 5.32 1.91 5.81
CA MET A 83 4.99 0.53 5.46
C MET A 83 4.76 0.35 3.96
N THR A 84 4.14 1.32 3.28
CA THR A 84 3.98 1.22 1.83
C THR A 84 5.33 1.26 1.11
N ILE A 85 6.31 2.06 1.57
CA ILE A 85 7.68 2.03 1.02
C ILE A 85 8.31 0.65 1.25
N ALA A 86 8.21 0.12 2.46
CA ALA A 86 8.74 -1.21 2.79
C ALA A 86 8.11 -2.29 1.89
N MET A 87 6.79 -2.23 1.65
CA MET A 87 6.09 -3.14 0.74
C MET A 87 6.55 -3.01 -0.71
N LEU A 88 6.71 -1.78 -1.22
CA LEU A 88 7.22 -1.56 -2.57
C LEU A 88 8.62 -2.16 -2.74
N LEU A 89 9.50 -1.96 -1.76
CA LEU A 89 10.85 -2.54 -1.76
C LEU A 89 10.82 -4.06 -1.62
N TYR A 90 9.84 -4.62 -0.92
CA TYR A 90 9.66 -6.06 -0.73
C TYR A 90 9.08 -6.77 -1.96
N LEU A 91 8.16 -6.12 -2.70
CA LEU A 91 7.54 -6.69 -3.90
C LEU A 91 8.54 -6.98 -5.01
N ILE A 92 9.63 -6.21 -5.12
CA ILE A 92 10.68 -6.41 -6.13
C ILE A 92 11.39 -7.77 -5.97
N PRO A 93 12.05 -8.08 -4.83
CA PRO A 93 12.68 -9.38 -4.64
C PRO A 93 11.67 -10.53 -4.59
N LEU A 94 10.43 -10.30 -4.12
CA LEU A 94 9.36 -11.31 -4.17
C LEU A 94 9.04 -11.72 -5.61
N PHE A 95 8.84 -10.74 -6.49
CA PHE A 95 8.56 -10.99 -7.89
C PHE A 95 9.68 -11.77 -8.57
N VAL A 96 10.95 -11.41 -8.30
CA VAL A 96 12.11 -12.12 -8.85
C VAL A 96 12.20 -13.55 -8.32
N ALA A 97 12.02 -13.75 -7.01
CA ALA A 97 12.06 -15.07 -6.39
C ALA A 97 10.98 -15.99 -6.98
N ASP A 98 9.74 -15.52 -7.06
CA ASP A 98 8.61 -16.30 -7.54
C ASP A 98 8.68 -16.55 -9.06
N ALA A 99 9.30 -15.63 -9.82
CA ALA A 99 9.58 -15.85 -11.23
C ALA A 99 10.63 -16.97 -11.45
N ILE A 100 11.68 -17.02 -10.62
CA ILE A 100 12.69 -18.09 -10.66
C ILE A 100 12.07 -19.44 -10.26
N LEU A 101 11.20 -19.45 -9.26
CA LEU A 101 10.48 -20.64 -8.79
C LEU A 101 9.35 -21.07 -9.73
N ALA A 102 9.13 -20.34 -10.83
CA ALA A 102 8.08 -20.60 -11.82
C ALA A 102 6.68 -20.71 -11.18
N ILE A 103 6.40 -19.86 -10.19
CA ILE A 103 5.07 -19.72 -9.59
C ILE A 103 4.07 -19.31 -10.67
N TRP A 104 2.80 -19.68 -10.47
CA TRP A 104 1.73 -19.48 -11.44
C TRP A 104 1.67 -18.04 -11.97
N PHE A 105 1.59 -17.88 -13.29
CA PHE A 105 1.68 -16.59 -13.98
C PHE A 105 0.74 -15.51 -13.42
N PHE A 106 -0.48 -15.87 -13.03
CA PHE A 106 -1.44 -14.90 -12.49
C PHE A 106 -1.06 -14.37 -11.10
N VAL A 107 -0.29 -15.12 -10.31
CA VAL A 107 0.28 -14.64 -9.04
C VAL A 107 1.34 -13.56 -9.32
N LEU A 108 2.23 -13.81 -10.29
CA LEU A 108 3.21 -12.81 -10.73
C LEU A 108 2.55 -11.53 -11.26
N LEU A 109 1.48 -11.67 -12.05
CA LEU A 109 0.69 -10.53 -12.52
C LEU A 109 0.07 -9.75 -11.36
N THR A 110 -0.39 -10.44 -10.33
CA THR A 110 -0.96 -9.80 -9.12
C THR A 110 0.08 -8.96 -8.40
N TYR A 111 1.31 -9.46 -8.20
CA TYR A 111 2.39 -8.66 -7.61
C TYR A 111 2.75 -7.44 -8.44
N PHE A 112 2.80 -7.59 -9.76
CA PHE A 112 3.08 -6.49 -10.67
C PHE A 112 2.01 -5.40 -10.54
N LEU A 113 0.73 -5.76 -10.57
CA LEU A 113 -0.37 -4.80 -10.38
C LEU A 113 -0.34 -4.14 -9.00
N LEU A 114 -0.13 -4.93 -7.94
CA LEU A 114 -0.01 -4.43 -6.57
C LEU A 114 1.12 -3.41 -6.45
N PHE A 115 2.27 -3.63 -7.10
CA PHE A 115 3.37 -2.67 -7.10
C PHE A 115 2.94 -1.30 -7.64
N PHE A 116 2.28 -1.24 -8.80
CA PHE A 116 1.82 0.04 -9.36
C PHE A 116 0.71 0.69 -8.54
N ILE A 117 -0.22 -0.11 -8.00
CA ILE A 117 -1.27 0.38 -7.10
C ILE A 117 -0.63 0.99 -5.85
N SER A 118 0.27 0.27 -5.19
CA SER A 118 0.97 0.76 -3.99
C SER A 118 1.78 2.02 -4.27
N LEU A 119 2.44 2.12 -5.43
CA LEU A 119 3.20 3.31 -5.82
C LEU A 119 2.27 4.52 -6.02
N TYR A 120 1.17 4.34 -6.74
CA TYR A 120 0.18 5.40 -6.94
C TYR A 120 -0.44 5.86 -5.61
N CYS A 121 -0.89 4.90 -4.80
CA CYS A 121 -1.46 5.15 -3.47
C CYS A 121 -0.47 5.90 -2.57
N TRP A 122 0.80 5.49 -2.57
CA TRP A 122 1.84 6.15 -1.82
C TRP A 122 2.03 7.60 -2.27
N LEU A 123 2.10 7.89 -3.57
CA LEU A 123 2.28 9.24 -4.10
C LEU A 123 1.15 10.18 -3.66
N VAL A 124 -0.10 9.73 -3.73
CA VAL A 124 -1.26 10.52 -3.31
C VAL A 124 -1.23 10.78 -1.80
N ALA A 125 -1.03 9.73 -1.00
CA ALA A 125 -0.99 9.84 0.46
C ALA A 125 0.18 10.71 0.94
N TYR A 126 1.34 10.56 0.32
CA TYR A 126 2.54 11.34 0.62
C TYR A 126 2.35 12.82 0.24
N SER A 127 1.71 13.12 -0.88
CA SER A 127 1.41 14.50 -1.28
C SER A 127 0.59 15.23 -0.23
N PHE A 128 -0.44 14.57 0.33
CA PHE A 128 -1.24 15.15 1.40
C PHE A 128 -0.50 15.21 2.75
N TYR A 129 0.26 14.17 3.09
CA TYR A 129 1.13 14.14 4.27
C TYR A 129 2.13 15.30 4.28
N ALA A 130 2.81 15.54 3.16
CA ALA A 130 3.75 16.64 2.99
C ALA A 130 3.05 18.00 3.06
N ALA A 131 1.87 18.12 2.48
CA ALA A 131 1.08 19.35 2.54
C ALA A 131 0.61 19.70 3.97
N LEU A 132 0.47 18.71 4.86
CA LEU A 132 0.24 18.91 6.30
C LEU A 132 1.52 19.23 7.10
N GLY A 133 2.67 19.35 6.43
CA GLY A 133 3.97 19.61 7.07
C GLY A 133 4.69 18.36 7.55
N GLY A 134 4.29 17.17 7.09
CA GLY A 134 5.00 15.94 7.37
C GLY A 134 6.30 15.86 6.57
N THR A 135 7.39 15.46 7.22
CA THR A 135 8.70 15.26 6.58
C THR A 135 9.12 13.80 6.67
N LEU A 136 9.63 13.24 5.57
CA LEU A 136 10.13 11.86 5.52
C LEU A 136 11.56 11.74 6.05
N PHE A 137 12.33 12.82 5.95
CA PHE A 137 13.71 12.92 6.39
C PHE A 137 13.84 14.17 7.27
N LEU A 138 14.52 14.00 8.41
CA LEU A 138 15.00 15.09 9.28
C LEU A 138 16.12 15.85 8.58
#